data_AF-A0A8H6N1V3-F1
#
_entry.id   AF-A0A8H6N1V3-F1
#
_cell.length_a   1.000
_cell.length_b   1.000
_cell.length_c   1.000
_cell.angle_alpha   90.00
_cell.angle_beta   90.00
_cell.angle_gamma   90.00
#
_symmetry.space_group_name_H-M   'P 1'
#
loop_
_entity.id
_entity.type
_entity.pdbx_description
1 polymer ?
#
loop_
_entity_poly.entity_id
_entity_poly.type
_entity_poly.pdbx_seq_one_letter_code
_entity_poly.pdbx_strand_id
1 'polypeptide(L)'
;MTTASTQHGPRFAPPPPPPLSVPIPEITIKAGPPFPTVRPCAFPGEGDASEEEGDPDETCRLKNPSVGPGPEAPGVGSPHPSTGAGPENPGNGSGPADPSTVPNPSQNQVNCYNTGMWSLQEPMIKAIERFCGGLKGQTLAAGDYREKLEDLTLSSQQIGGTGNPRFVSSIEVKPGCKWAVNETSCRAELRKPVDQCNAGSANRKMGGDIFSNCLVWRIDTSYE
;
A
#
# COMPACT_ATOMS: atom_id res chain seq x y z
N MET A 1 -34.20 -20.48 67.60
CA MET A 1 -34.54 -19.52 66.53
C MET A 1 -33.48 -18.44 66.55
N THR A 2 -32.69 -18.31 65.50
CA THR A 2 -31.47 -17.48 65.51
C THR A 2 -31.51 -16.54 64.31
N THR A 3 -31.72 -15.25 64.56
CA THR A 3 -31.82 -14.22 63.53
C THR A 3 -30.43 -13.69 63.19
N ALA A 4 -29.89 -14.08 62.03
CA ALA A 4 -28.65 -13.53 61.52
C ALA A 4 -28.89 -12.11 60.96
N SER A 5 -28.14 -11.12 61.46
CA SER A 5 -28.25 -9.73 61.02
C SER A 5 -27.14 -9.38 60.02
N THR A 6 -27.51 -9.11 58.77
CA THR A 6 -26.56 -8.80 57.69
C THR A 6 -26.15 -7.34 57.73
N GLN A 7 -25.02 -7.05 58.39
CA GLN A 7 -24.38 -5.72 58.30
C GLN A 7 -23.93 -5.45 56.86
N HIS A 8 -24.44 -4.35 56.29
CA HIS A 8 -23.95 -3.84 55.02
C HIS A 8 -22.71 -2.98 55.26
N GLY A 9 -21.57 -3.41 54.72
CA GLY A 9 -20.33 -2.65 54.79
C GLY A 9 -20.38 -1.32 54.03
N PRO A 10 -19.47 -0.37 54.33
CA PRO A 10 -19.44 0.94 53.68
C PRO A 10 -19.23 0.81 52.18
N ARG A 11 -20.10 1.45 51.39
CA ARG A 11 -19.97 1.51 49.93
C ARG A 11 -18.86 2.48 49.56
N PHE A 12 -17.69 1.95 49.20
CA PHE A 12 -16.64 2.74 48.56
C PHE A 12 -17.13 3.22 47.19
N ALA A 13 -17.26 4.53 47.01
CA ALA A 13 -17.49 5.12 45.70
C ALA A 13 -16.23 4.92 44.84
N PRO A 14 -16.36 4.57 43.55
CA PRO A 14 -15.20 4.49 42.66
C PRO A 14 -14.55 5.88 42.53
N PRO A 15 -13.21 5.95 42.37
CA PRO A 15 -12.53 7.22 42.16
C PRO A 15 -13.01 7.89 40.85
N PRO A 16 -13.02 9.23 40.79
CA PRO A 16 -13.38 9.94 39.56
C PRO A 16 -12.39 9.62 38.44
N PRO A 17 -12.84 9.59 37.17
CA PRO A 17 -11.94 9.37 36.04
C PRO A 17 -10.93 10.51 35.91
N PRO A 18 -9.69 10.24 35.44
CA PRO A 18 -8.69 11.27 35.23
C PRO A 18 -9.12 12.26 34.13
N PRO A 19 -8.70 13.54 34.21
CA PRO A 19 -9.02 14.53 33.19
C PRO A 19 -8.38 14.18 31.85
N LEU A 20 -9.18 14.13 30.79
CA LEU A 20 -8.75 13.94 29.41
C LEU A 20 -8.12 15.25 28.87
N SER A 21 -6.90 15.55 29.30
CA SER A 21 -6.17 16.78 28.93
C SER A 21 -4.95 16.52 28.03
N VAL A 22 -4.98 15.45 27.23
CA VAL A 22 -4.00 15.25 26.16
C VAL A 22 -4.47 16.04 24.94
N PRO A 23 -3.73 17.05 24.44
CA PRO A 23 -4.09 17.75 23.22
C PRO A 23 -4.04 16.77 22.04
N ILE A 24 -5.10 16.76 21.24
CA ILE A 24 -5.15 16.00 20.00
C ILE A 24 -4.10 16.60 19.05
N PRO A 25 -3.18 15.82 18.46
CA PRO A 25 -2.19 16.37 17.54
C PRO A 25 -2.89 16.95 16.30
N GLU A 26 -2.52 18.17 15.94
CA GLU A 26 -3.16 18.92 14.86
C GLU A 26 -2.81 18.30 13.50
N ILE A 27 -3.78 17.64 12.87
CA ILE A 27 -3.61 17.04 11.53
C ILE A 27 -3.60 18.18 10.51
N THR A 28 -2.41 18.65 10.14
CA THR A 28 -2.25 19.70 9.13
C THR A 28 -2.64 19.18 7.75
N ILE A 29 -3.78 19.63 7.22
CA ILE A 29 -4.22 19.31 5.87
C ILE A 29 -3.54 20.27 4.90
N LYS A 30 -2.48 19.83 4.22
CA LYS A 30 -1.91 20.56 3.09
C LYS A 30 -2.59 20.10 1.80
N ALA A 31 -3.17 21.03 1.05
CA ALA A 31 -3.50 20.78 -0.34
C ALA A 31 -2.18 20.46 -1.07
N GLY A 32 -2.12 19.30 -1.73
CA GLY A 32 -0.91 18.88 -2.46
C GLY A 32 -0.58 19.87 -3.59
N PRO A 33 0.70 20.03 -3.94
CA PRO A 33 1.06 20.77 -5.16
C PRO A 33 0.37 20.13 -6.38
N PRO A 34 0.03 20.91 -7.43
CA PRO A 34 -0.52 20.35 -8.66
C PRO A 34 0.44 19.28 -9.21
N PHE A 35 -0.13 18.15 -9.65
CA PHE A 35 0.58 16.93 -10.06
C PHE A 35 1.95 17.21 -10.70
N PRO A 36 3.07 16.70 -10.13
CA PRO A 36 4.25 16.50 -10.95
C PRO A 36 3.83 15.58 -12.10
N THR A 37 3.95 16.06 -13.33
CA THR A 37 3.64 15.25 -14.52
C THR A 37 4.75 14.22 -14.70
N VAL A 38 4.77 13.20 -13.83
CA VAL A 38 5.60 12.02 -13.98
C VAL A 38 5.18 11.31 -15.26
N ARG A 39 5.86 11.67 -16.35
CA ARG A 39 5.92 10.84 -17.55
C ARG A 39 6.29 9.43 -17.06
N PRO A 40 5.54 8.38 -17.43
CA PRO A 40 5.93 7.02 -17.07
C PRO A 40 7.40 6.84 -17.43
N CYS A 41 8.19 6.28 -16.51
CA CYS A 41 9.59 5.99 -16.76
C CYS A 41 9.65 5.13 -18.03
N ALA A 42 10.07 5.74 -19.14
CA ALA A 42 10.30 5.01 -20.37
C ALA A 42 11.47 4.07 -20.07
N PHE A 43 11.16 2.78 -19.91
CA PHE A 43 12.19 1.74 -19.92
C PHE A 43 13.06 2.00 -21.15
N PRO A 44 14.38 2.22 -20.99
CA PRO A 44 15.30 1.99 -22.09
C PRO A 44 15.09 0.53 -22.49
N GLY A 45 14.65 0.30 -23.73
CA GLY A 45 14.44 -1.05 -24.22
C GLY A 45 15.75 -1.84 -24.10
N GLU A 46 15.65 -3.12 -23.74
CA GLU A 46 16.77 -4.05 -23.75
C GLU A 46 17.30 -4.15 -25.18
N GLY A 47 18.35 -3.37 -25.45
CA GLY A 47 19.12 -3.43 -26.67
C GLY A 47 20.09 -4.59 -26.58
N ASP A 48 19.72 -5.69 -27.22
CA ASP A 48 20.62 -6.80 -27.53
C ASP A 48 21.86 -6.25 -28.26
N ALA A 49 23.03 -6.40 -27.64
CA ALA A 49 24.30 -5.92 -28.18
C ALA A 49 25.38 -6.99 -27.97
N SER A 50 25.80 -7.56 -29.11
CA SER A 50 26.63 -8.75 -29.23
C SER A 50 27.97 -8.71 -28.49
N GLU A 51 28.41 -9.93 -28.21
CA GLU A 51 29.79 -10.36 -27.95
C GLU A 51 30.80 -9.75 -28.94
N GLU A 52 31.98 -9.33 -28.44
CA GLU A 52 33.26 -9.48 -29.16
C GLU A 52 34.41 -9.66 -28.12
N GLU A 53 35.56 -10.20 -28.57
CA GLU A 53 36.47 -11.02 -27.74
C GLU A 53 37.80 -10.37 -27.29
N GLY A 54 38.57 -11.11 -26.47
CA GLY A 54 39.99 -10.87 -26.10
C GLY A 54 40.18 -10.71 -24.58
N ASP A 55 41.11 -11.39 -23.87
CA ASP A 55 42.36 -12.09 -24.22
C ASP A 55 42.66 -13.16 -23.08
N PRO A 56 43.63 -14.10 -23.16
CA PRO A 56 43.24 -15.52 -23.17
C PRO A 56 44.16 -16.46 -22.37
N ASP A 57 43.99 -16.61 -21.05
CA ASP A 57 44.60 -17.72 -20.31
C ASP A 57 43.79 -18.09 -19.05
N GLU A 58 43.08 -19.22 -19.07
CA GLU A 58 43.42 -20.36 -18.21
C GLU A 58 42.44 -21.52 -18.46
N THR A 59 43.01 -22.59 -19.00
CA THR A 59 42.44 -23.90 -19.31
C THR A 59 41.51 -24.50 -18.25
N CYS A 60 40.28 -24.90 -18.61
CA CYS A 60 39.66 -26.08 -18.00
C CYS A 60 38.73 -26.83 -18.98
N ARG A 61 38.85 -28.18 -19.02
CA ARG A 61 38.41 -29.03 -20.14
C ARG A 61 36.92 -29.40 -20.14
N LEU A 62 36.41 -29.59 -21.36
CA LEU A 62 35.17 -30.28 -21.71
C LEU A 62 35.02 -31.66 -21.03
N LYS A 63 33.78 -32.00 -20.65
CA LYS A 63 33.15 -33.24 -21.13
C LYS A 63 31.60 -33.19 -21.11
N ASN A 64 31.00 -33.06 -22.28
CA ASN A 64 29.71 -33.67 -22.65
C ASN A 64 30.01 -34.56 -23.89
N PRO A 65 29.29 -35.68 -24.13
CA PRO A 65 27.99 -35.64 -24.81
C PRO A 65 27.02 -36.74 -24.27
N SER A 66 25.82 -37.09 -24.80
CA SER A 66 25.22 -36.92 -26.14
C SER A 66 23.71 -37.24 -26.14
N VAL A 67 22.92 -36.64 -27.06
CA VAL A 67 21.83 -37.22 -27.93
C VAL A 67 20.77 -38.19 -27.30
N GLY A 68 19.45 -38.15 -27.59
CA GLY A 68 18.66 -37.48 -28.64
C GLY A 68 17.11 -37.70 -28.47
N PRO A 69 16.31 -38.04 -29.52
CA PRO A 69 15.41 -37.04 -30.12
C PRO A 69 13.91 -37.40 -30.36
N GLY A 70 13.05 -36.36 -30.39
CA GLY A 70 11.75 -36.25 -31.12
C GLY A 70 10.53 -37.05 -30.63
N PRO A 71 9.34 -36.94 -31.29
CA PRO A 71 8.80 -35.82 -32.09
C PRO A 71 7.26 -35.56 -31.87
N GLU A 72 6.66 -34.76 -32.77
CA GLU A 72 5.22 -34.68 -33.16
C GLU A 72 4.21 -33.75 -32.45
N ALA A 73 3.38 -33.11 -33.30
CA ALA A 73 2.14 -32.37 -33.03
C ALA A 73 1.01 -32.99 -33.88
N PRO A 74 -0.29 -32.74 -33.60
CA PRO A 74 -1.00 -31.69 -34.34
C PRO A 74 -2.12 -30.97 -33.53
N GLY A 75 -2.72 -29.91 -34.10
CA GLY A 75 -3.66 -29.03 -33.38
C GLY A 75 -5.11 -28.97 -33.90
N VAL A 76 -5.99 -28.34 -33.10
CA VAL A 76 -7.39 -27.90 -33.37
C VAL A 76 -7.71 -26.74 -32.41
N GLY A 77 -8.47 -25.68 -32.73
CA GLY A 77 -9.02 -25.24 -34.02
C GLY A 77 -10.15 -24.18 -33.91
N SER A 78 -10.17 -23.23 -34.86
CA SER A 78 -11.27 -22.29 -35.23
C SER A 78 -11.63 -21.07 -34.33
N PRO A 79 -12.12 -19.97 -34.95
CA PRO A 79 -12.43 -18.69 -34.28
C PRO A 79 -13.94 -18.48 -34.02
N HIS A 80 -14.29 -17.50 -33.17
CA HIS A 80 -15.68 -17.08 -32.93
C HIS A 80 -15.89 -15.59 -33.25
N PRO A 81 -16.78 -15.22 -34.18
CA PRO A 81 -17.24 -13.84 -34.39
C PRO A 81 -18.48 -13.54 -33.54
N SER A 82 -18.69 -12.28 -33.18
CA SER A 82 -19.99 -11.80 -32.69
C SER A 82 -20.24 -10.36 -33.12
N THR A 83 -21.05 -10.25 -34.16
CA THR A 83 -21.61 -8.99 -34.69
C THR A 83 -22.88 -8.65 -33.91
N GLY A 84 -23.11 -7.37 -33.58
CA GLY A 84 -24.33 -6.95 -32.87
C GLY A 84 -24.47 -5.44 -32.73
N ALA A 85 -24.67 -4.73 -33.85
CA ALA A 85 -25.05 -3.32 -33.83
C ALA A 85 -26.56 -3.16 -33.51
N GLY A 86 -26.92 -2.13 -32.74
CA GLY A 86 -28.29 -1.80 -32.36
C GLY A 86 -28.44 -0.31 -32.01
N PRO A 87 -29.65 0.27 -32.08
CA PRO A 87 -29.80 1.64 -32.59
C PRO A 87 -29.67 2.77 -31.57
N GLU A 88 -29.23 3.93 -32.09
CA GLU A 88 -29.17 5.21 -31.39
C GLU A 88 -30.57 5.77 -31.12
N ASN A 89 -30.77 6.41 -29.96
CA ASN A 89 -32.01 7.12 -29.61
C ASN A 89 -31.67 8.47 -28.94
N PRO A 90 -31.99 9.62 -29.56
CA PRO A 90 -31.61 10.93 -29.03
C PRO A 90 -32.58 11.42 -27.94
N GLY A 91 -32.32 11.03 -26.69
CA GLY A 91 -33.03 11.52 -25.50
C GLY A 91 -32.34 12.72 -24.85
N ASN A 92 -32.87 13.93 -25.08
CA ASN A 92 -32.38 15.16 -24.46
C ASN A 92 -32.94 15.32 -23.03
N GLY A 93 -32.09 15.35 -21.98
CA GLY A 93 -32.56 15.55 -20.61
C GLY A 93 -31.48 15.56 -19.52
N SER A 94 -31.26 16.73 -18.92
CA SER A 94 -30.75 17.00 -17.56
C SER A 94 -29.58 16.14 -17.02
N GLY A 95 -28.41 16.78 -16.91
CA GLY A 95 -27.13 16.16 -16.53
C GLY A 95 -27.18 15.14 -15.37
N PRO A 96 -26.73 13.89 -15.58
CA PRO A 96 -26.62 12.90 -14.52
C PRO A 96 -25.63 13.33 -13.43
N ALA A 97 -25.93 12.99 -12.18
CA ALA A 97 -24.90 12.96 -11.15
C ALA A 97 -23.86 11.90 -11.54
N ASP A 98 -22.59 12.30 -11.60
CA ASP A 98 -21.46 11.43 -11.95
C ASP A 98 -21.46 10.20 -11.01
N PRO A 99 -21.51 8.95 -11.53
CA PRO A 99 -21.56 7.75 -10.71
C PRO A 99 -20.22 7.56 -9.99
N SER A 100 -20.11 8.19 -8.82
CA SER A 100 -18.87 8.23 -8.06
C SER A 100 -18.33 6.82 -7.83
N THR A 101 -17.18 6.54 -8.44
CA THR A 101 -16.67 5.19 -8.54
C THR A 101 -16.18 4.74 -7.16
N VAL A 102 -16.55 3.51 -6.78
CA VAL A 102 -16.18 2.92 -5.50
C VAL A 102 -14.83 2.22 -5.63
N PRO A 103 -13.91 2.33 -4.65
CA PRO A 103 -12.65 1.61 -4.66
C PRO A 103 -12.82 0.09 -4.69
N ASN A 104 -12.04 -0.60 -5.53
CA ASN A 104 -12.08 -2.05 -5.70
C ASN A 104 -10.74 -2.69 -5.28
N PRO A 105 -10.65 -3.29 -4.08
CA PRO A 105 -9.43 -3.90 -3.56
C PRO A 105 -8.81 -4.99 -4.45
N SER A 106 -9.62 -5.64 -5.30
CA SER A 106 -9.20 -6.72 -6.20
C SER A 106 -8.40 -6.24 -7.41
N GLN A 107 -8.37 -4.92 -7.66
CA GLN A 107 -7.60 -4.30 -8.76
C GLN A 107 -6.30 -3.66 -8.26
N ASN A 108 -5.94 -3.85 -6.99
CA ASN A 108 -4.83 -3.14 -6.36
C ASN A 108 -3.48 -3.74 -6.78
N GLN A 109 -2.63 -2.91 -7.36
CA GLN A 109 -1.25 -3.25 -7.71
C GLN A 109 -0.31 -2.68 -6.65
N VAL A 110 0.59 -3.51 -6.11
CA VAL A 110 1.60 -3.11 -5.13
C VAL A 110 2.92 -2.83 -5.85
N ASN A 111 3.49 -1.65 -5.63
CA ASN A 111 4.79 -1.24 -6.15
C ASN A 111 5.79 -1.11 -5.00
N CYS A 112 6.76 -2.02 -4.94
CA CYS A 112 7.71 -2.10 -3.84
C CYS A 112 8.88 -1.12 -3.99
N TYR A 113 9.27 -0.50 -2.88
CA TYR A 113 10.53 0.25 -2.81
C TYR A 113 11.70 -0.71 -2.56
N ASN A 114 12.74 -0.58 -3.39
CA ASN A 114 13.95 -1.43 -3.37
C ASN A 114 15.20 -0.68 -2.88
N THR A 115 15.05 0.60 -2.55
CA THR A 115 16.14 1.52 -2.15
C THR A 115 15.64 2.50 -1.11
N GLY A 116 16.50 2.91 -0.17
CA GLY A 116 16.19 3.88 0.87
C GLY A 116 16.55 3.38 2.26
N MET A 117 15.97 4.00 3.29
CA MET A 117 16.00 3.44 4.63
C MET A 117 15.13 2.19 4.71
N TRP A 118 15.35 1.38 5.74
CA TRP A 118 14.46 0.29 6.08
C TRP A 118 14.25 0.20 7.59
N SER A 119 13.16 -0.45 7.98
CA SER A 119 12.81 -0.73 9.37
C SER A 119 12.36 -2.19 9.56
N LEU A 120 12.05 -2.55 10.81
CA LEU A 120 11.27 -3.77 11.10
C LEU A 120 9.80 -3.59 10.73
N GLN A 121 9.13 -4.71 10.45
CA GLN A 121 7.69 -4.76 10.16
C GLN A 121 6.81 -4.15 11.27
N GLU A 122 7.15 -4.35 12.55
CA GLU A 122 6.33 -3.89 13.68
C GLU A 122 6.21 -2.35 13.77
N PRO A 123 7.30 -1.55 13.71
CA PRO A 123 7.22 -0.09 13.56
C PRO A 123 6.32 0.39 12.41
N MET A 124 6.42 -0.20 11.21
CA MET A 124 5.55 0.18 10.08
C MET A 124 4.08 -0.10 10.38
N ILE A 125 3.77 -1.26 11.00
CA ILE A 125 2.40 -1.57 11.41
C ILE A 125 1.88 -0.53 12.42
N LYS A 126 2.69 -0.12 13.41
CA LYS A 126 2.29 0.94 14.38
C LYS A 126 1.99 2.28 13.70
N ALA A 127 2.80 2.69 12.71
CA ALA A 127 2.54 3.89 11.94
C ALA A 127 1.22 3.79 11.15
N ILE A 128 0.97 2.64 10.50
CA ILE A 128 -0.29 2.36 9.77
C ILE A 128 -1.50 2.44 10.72
N GLU A 129 -1.43 1.83 11.90
CA GLU A 129 -2.52 1.87 12.88
C GLU A 129 -2.84 3.30 13.33
N ARG A 130 -1.79 4.10 13.60
CA ARG A 130 -1.91 5.50 14.03
C ARG A 130 -2.29 6.46 12.91
N PHE A 131 -2.08 6.11 11.64
CA PHE A 131 -2.59 6.82 10.48
C PHE A 131 -4.07 6.52 10.27
N CYS A 132 -4.43 5.23 10.12
CA CYS A 132 -5.81 4.80 9.90
C CYS A 132 -6.75 5.16 11.05
N GLY A 133 -6.27 5.12 12.29
CA GLY A 133 -7.03 5.58 13.46
C GLY A 133 -7.36 7.08 13.41
N GLY A 134 -6.48 7.91 12.85
CA GLY A 134 -6.71 9.35 12.66
C GLY A 134 -7.74 9.67 11.57
N LEU A 135 -7.90 8.78 10.58
CA LEU A 135 -8.89 8.91 9.49
C LEU A 135 -10.25 8.30 9.83
N LYS A 136 -10.41 7.65 11.00
CA LYS A 136 -11.62 6.92 11.38
C LYS A 136 -12.88 7.78 11.32
N GLY A 137 -13.90 7.31 10.61
CA GLY A 137 -15.18 8.00 10.46
C GLY A 137 -15.18 9.19 9.49
N GLN A 138 -14.03 9.52 8.89
CA GLN A 138 -13.96 10.51 7.82
C GLN A 138 -14.53 9.95 6.51
N THR A 139 -14.85 10.84 5.58
CA THR A 139 -15.15 10.50 4.19
C THR A 139 -14.30 11.39 3.31
N LEU A 140 -13.49 10.78 2.44
CA LEU A 140 -12.59 11.48 1.55
C LEU A 140 -13.24 11.66 0.17
N ALA A 141 -13.15 12.86 -0.37
CA ALA A 141 -13.69 13.25 -1.67
C ALA A 141 -12.62 13.22 -2.77
N ALA A 142 -13.04 13.29 -4.04
CA ALA A 142 -12.13 13.37 -5.19
C ALA A 142 -11.11 14.51 -5.03
N GLY A 143 -9.82 14.18 -5.15
CA GLY A 143 -8.70 15.11 -4.94
C GLY A 143 -8.26 15.27 -3.49
N ASP A 144 -8.90 14.62 -2.51
CA ASP A 144 -8.40 14.60 -1.13
C ASP A 144 -7.08 13.85 -1.06
N TYR A 145 -6.10 14.50 -0.42
CA TYR A 145 -4.82 13.93 -0.04
C TYR A 145 -4.66 14.00 1.48
N ARG A 146 -4.22 12.90 2.09
CA ARG A 146 -3.91 12.83 3.53
C ARG A 146 -2.55 12.19 3.68
N GLU A 147 -1.63 12.90 4.31
CA GLU A 147 -0.31 12.39 4.70
C GLU A 147 -0.17 12.48 6.22
N LYS A 148 0.57 11.54 6.78
CA LYS A 148 1.10 11.62 8.13
C LYS A 148 2.57 11.21 8.12
N LEU A 149 3.39 12.14 8.57
CA LEU A 149 4.77 11.89 8.98
C LEU A 149 4.75 11.45 10.44
N GLU A 150 5.42 10.35 10.76
CA GLU A 150 5.47 9.84 12.11
C GLU A 150 6.90 9.43 12.51
N ASP A 151 7.40 10.07 13.56
CA ASP A 151 8.69 9.78 14.16
C ASP A 151 8.50 8.73 15.26
N LEU A 152 9.08 7.54 15.05
CA LEU A 152 9.11 6.49 16.06
C LEU A 152 10.51 6.43 16.66
N THR A 153 10.59 6.46 17.99
CA THR A 153 11.84 6.18 18.71
C THR A 153 12.22 4.71 18.54
N LEU A 154 13.13 4.44 17.61
CA LEU A 154 13.62 3.11 17.28
C LEU A 154 15.10 2.98 17.68
N SER A 155 15.49 1.79 18.12
CA SER A 155 16.91 1.48 18.34
C SER A 155 17.63 1.24 17.01
N SER A 156 18.96 1.37 17.01
CA SER A 156 19.81 1.11 15.83
C SER A 156 19.73 -0.33 15.28
N GLN A 157 19.14 -1.26 16.03
CA GLN A 157 18.88 -2.64 15.58
C GLN A 157 17.55 -2.76 14.81
N GLN A 158 16.65 -1.78 14.94
CA GLN A 158 15.30 -1.81 14.35
C GLN A 158 15.22 -1.09 13.00
N ILE A 159 16.34 -0.51 12.55
CA ILE A 159 16.46 0.27 11.32
C ILE A 159 17.78 0.01 10.60
N GLY A 160 17.85 0.39 9.33
CA GLY A 160 19.11 0.60 8.63
C GLY A 160 19.05 1.80 7.70
N GLY A 161 20.20 2.47 7.60
CA GLY A 161 20.35 3.82 7.07
C GLY A 161 21.05 4.71 8.09
N THR A 162 21.31 5.96 7.71
CA THR A 162 21.87 6.99 8.59
C THR A 162 20.78 8.02 8.86
N GLY A 163 20.61 8.42 10.12
CA GLY A 163 19.60 9.40 10.54
C GLY A 163 18.45 8.79 11.35
N ASN A 164 17.50 9.65 11.72
CA ASN A 164 16.28 9.22 12.42
C ASN A 164 15.24 8.75 11.39
N PRO A 165 14.64 7.56 11.57
CA PRO A 165 13.64 7.02 10.66
C PRO A 165 12.31 7.77 10.82
N ARG A 166 11.76 8.26 9.70
CA ARG A 166 10.41 8.82 9.66
C ARG A 166 9.51 7.95 8.80
N PHE A 167 8.35 7.60 9.34
CA PHE A 167 7.34 6.81 8.64
C PHE A 167 6.39 7.76 7.91
N VAL A 168 6.31 7.63 6.59
CA VAL A 168 5.37 8.40 5.76
C VAL A 168 4.20 7.49 5.42
N SER A 169 3.02 7.80 5.92
CA SER A 169 1.77 7.12 5.53
C SER A 169 0.90 8.11 4.75
N SER A 170 0.43 7.76 3.55
CA SER A 170 -0.52 8.61 2.83
C SER A 170 -1.60 7.86 2.08
N ILE A 171 -2.71 8.57 1.82
CA ILE A 171 -3.77 8.17 0.90
C ILE A 171 -4.17 9.37 0.03
N GLU A 172 -4.37 9.12 -1.26
CA GLU A 172 -4.92 10.03 -2.25
C GLU A 172 -6.22 9.45 -2.84
N VAL A 173 -7.25 10.26 -3.00
CA VAL A 173 -8.48 9.89 -3.72
C VAL A 173 -8.46 10.45 -5.12
N LYS A 174 -8.52 9.59 -6.13
CA LYS A 174 -8.49 9.97 -7.55
C LYS A 174 -9.74 10.78 -7.95
N PRO A 175 -9.65 11.61 -9.02
CA PRO A 175 -10.80 12.31 -9.58
C PRO A 175 -12.01 11.39 -9.85
N GLY A 176 -13.22 11.86 -9.58
CA GLY A 176 -14.48 11.10 -9.72
C GLY A 176 -14.77 10.09 -8.59
N CYS A 177 -13.79 9.75 -7.75
CA CYS A 177 -13.97 8.78 -6.67
C CYS A 177 -14.36 9.43 -5.34
N LYS A 178 -14.98 8.63 -4.47
CA LYS A 178 -15.30 9.00 -3.08
C LYS A 178 -15.12 7.77 -2.21
N TRP A 179 -14.57 7.95 -1.01
CA TRP A 179 -14.30 6.83 -0.11
C TRP A 179 -14.65 7.17 1.35
N ALA A 180 -15.59 6.42 1.91
CA ALA A 180 -15.86 6.43 3.35
C ALA A 180 -14.78 5.58 4.06
N VAL A 181 -14.08 6.17 5.03
CA VAL A 181 -12.92 5.52 5.65
C VAL A 181 -13.38 4.35 6.52
N ASN A 182 -13.11 3.13 6.04
CA ASN A 182 -13.17 1.92 6.86
C ASN A 182 -11.78 1.66 7.45
N GLU A 183 -11.68 1.67 8.79
CA GLU A 183 -10.41 1.50 9.50
C GLU A 183 -9.75 0.13 9.22
N THR A 184 -10.54 -0.94 9.14
CA THR A 184 -10.05 -2.29 8.82
C THR A 184 -9.51 -2.34 7.40
N SER A 185 -10.24 -1.79 6.42
CA SER A 185 -9.77 -1.71 5.03
C SER A 185 -8.52 -0.84 4.89
N CYS A 186 -8.46 0.31 5.58
CA CYS A 186 -7.28 1.18 5.59
C CYS A 186 -6.01 0.44 6.04
N ARG A 187 -6.11 -0.27 7.18
CA ARG A 187 -5.00 -1.07 7.71
C ARG A 187 -4.66 -2.23 6.78
N ALA A 188 -5.66 -2.93 6.24
CA ALA A 188 -5.46 -4.07 5.35
C ALA A 188 -4.80 -3.67 4.02
N GLU A 189 -5.13 -2.50 3.47
CA GLU A 189 -4.46 -1.97 2.28
C GLU A 189 -3.01 -1.61 2.58
N LEU A 190 -2.74 -0.65 3.47
CA LEU A 190 -1.37 -0.18 3.75
C LEU A 190 -0.42 -1.29 4.25
N ARG A 191 -0.94 -2.38 4.81
CA ARG A 191 -0.13 -3.55 5.15
C ARG A 191 0.38 -4.34 3.94
N LYS A 192 -0.28 -4.31 2.77
CA LYS A 192 0.12 -5.07 1.57
C LYS A 192 1.60 -4.85 1.19
N PRO A 193 2.12 -3.61 1.00
CA PRO A 193 3.53 -3.39 0.73
C PRO A 193 4.44 -3.83 1.88
N VAL A 194 4.03 -3.66 3.15
CA VAL A 194 4.84 -4.14 4.30
C VAL A 194 4.98 -5.66 4.30
N ASP A 195 3.90 -6.39 4.01
CA ASP A 195 3.87 -7.84 4.07
C ASP A 195 4.40 -8.50 2.78
N GLN A 196 4.14 -7.92 1.60
CA GLN A 196 4.53 -8.45 0.28
C GLN A 196 5.93 -7.99 -0.17
N CYS A 197 6.33 -6.75 0.10
CA CYS A 197 7.67 -6.28 -0.25
C CYS A 197 8.70 -6.86 0.74
N ASN A 198 9.82 -7.35 0.21
CA ASN A 198 10.83 -8.07 0.98
C ASN A 198 10.22 -9.19 1.86
N ALA A 199 9.28 -9.98 1.29
CA ALA A 199 8.53 -11.02 2.01
C ALA A 199 9.42 -12.09 2.68
N GLY A 200 10.67 -12.27 2.23
CA GLY A 200 11.62 -13.21 2.82
C GLY A 200 12.06 -12.91 4.26
N SER A 201 11.74 -11.74 4.84
CA SER A 201 11.94 -11.49 6.27
C SER A 201 11.01 -10.42 6.85
N ALA A 202 10.80 -10.44 8.17
CA ALA A 202 10.17 -9.36 8.94
C ALA A 202 11.07 -8.13 9.13
N ASN A 203 12.35 -8.24 8.73
CA ASN A 203 13.34 -7.18 8.75
C ASN A 203 13.37 -6.48 7.38
N ARG A 204 14.11 -5.37 7.28
CA ARG A 204 14.36 -4.67 6.00
C ARG A 204 13.09 -4.30 5.22
N LYS A 205 12.03 -3.90 5.93
CA LYS A 205 10.82 -3.37 5.32
C LYS A 205 11.04 -1.90 4.96
N MET A 206 10.90 -1.59 3.67
CA MET A 206 11.00 -0.24 3.08
C MET A 206 9.61 0.34 2.80
N GLY A 207 8.66 -0.53 2.41
CA GLY A 207 7.31 -0.14 2.05
C GLY A 207 7.13 -0.07 0.53
N GLY A 208 6.26 0.84 0.10
CA GLY A 208 5.86 0.97 -1.29
C GLY A 208 4.51 1.67 -1.46
N ASP A 209 4.10 1.76 -2.72
CA ASP A 209 2.82 2.31 -3.14
C ASP A 209 1.80 1.20 -3.45
N ILE A 210 0.52 1.56 -3.39
CA ILE A 210 -0.59 0.72 -3.85
C ILE A 210 -1.48 1.54 -4.78
N PHE A 211 -1.58 1.11 -6.04
CA PHE A 211 -2.42 1.74 -7.04
C PHE A 211 -3.72 0.96 -7.19
N SER A 212 -4.84 1.61 -6.87
CA SER A 212 -6.20 1.10 -7.07
C SER A 212 -6.90 1.87 -8.20
N ASN A 213 -8.12 1.45 -8.57
CA ASN A 213 -8.97 2.21 -9.50
C ASN A 213 -9.27 3.62 -8.98
N CYS A 214 -9.46 3.78 -7.67
CA CYS A 214 -9.88 5.03 -7.04
C CYS A 214 -8.93 5.63 -6.00
N LEU A 215 -7.99 4.86 -5.49
CA LEU A 215 -7.12 5.26 -4.38
C LEU A 215 -5.65 5.04 -4.76
N VAL A 216 -4.79 5.92 -4.27
CA VAL A 216 -3.34 5.68 -4.18
C VAL A 216 -2.97 5.66 -2.71
N TRP A 217 -2.27 4.61 -2.28
CA TRP A 217 -1.78 4.48 -0.92
C TRP A 217 -0.26 4.46 -0.92
N ARG A 218 0.37 4.98 0.13
CA ARG A 218 1.81 4.90 0.33
C ARG A 218 2.12 4.60 1.79
N ILE A 219 3.08 3.71 2.02
CA ILE A 219 3.79 3.60 3.29
C ILE A 219 5.29 3.54 2.98
N ASP A 220 6.08 4.38 3.64
CA ASP A 220 7.52 4.54 3.37
C ASP A 220 8.31 4.78 4.66
N THR A 221 9.60 4.48 4.62
CA THR A 221 10.59 4.91 5.61
C THR A 221 11.57 5.89 4.98
N SER A 222 11.42 7.18 5.30
CA SER A 222 12.29 8.27 4.82
C SER A 222 13.20 8.82 5.92
N TYR A 223 14.10 9.73 5.52
CA TYR A 223 14.86 10.61 6.41
C TYR A 223 14.36 12.06 6.26
N GLU A 224 14.74 12.93 7.21
CA GLU A 224 14.69 14.40 7.07
C GLU A 224 16.00 14.94 6.49
#